data_AF-M3US43-F1
#
_entry.id   AF-M3US43-F1
#
_cell.length_a   1.000
_cell.length_b   1.000
_cell.length_c   1.000
_cell.angle_alpha   90.00
_cell.angle_beta   90.00
_cell.angle_gamma   90.00
#
_symmetry.space_group_name_H-M   'P 1'
#
loop_
_entity.id
_entity.type
_entity.pdbx_description
1 polymer ?
#
loop_
_entity_poly.entity_id
_entity_poly.type
_entity_poly.pdbx_seq_one_letter_code
_entity_poly.pdbx_strand_id
1 'polypeptide(L)' 'MKTAKRHYGVTKRKHVVNDVIREACGFSAYERHMMDLLRRGLDKKALKYAKKHLGTHKRGLAKRDEIQ' A
#
# COMPACT_ATOMS: atom_id res chain seq x y z
N MET A 1 -28.63 -6.58 -24.21
CA MET A 1 -27.73 -7.62 -23.67
C MET A 1 -26.78 -6.99 -22.66
N LYS A 2 -26.94 -7.25 -21.36
CA LYS A 2 -25.97 -6.78 -20.35
C LYS A 2 -24.81 -7.77 -20.31
N THR A 3 -23.66 -7.40 -20.85
CA THR A 3 -22.43 -8.20 -20.71
C THR A 3 -21.99 -8.18 -19.25
N ALA A 4 -21.89 -9.37 -18.64
CA ALA A 4 -21.36 -9.51 -17.29
C ALA A 4 -19.88 -9.10 -17.29
N LYS A 5 -19.54 -7.97 -16.67
CA LYS A 5 -18.15 -7.60 -16.40
C LYS A 5 -17.59 -8.63 -15.42
N ARG A 6 -16.73 -9.55 -15.90
CA ARG A 6 -15.98 -10.46 -15.03
C ARG A 6 -15.04 -9.62 -14.16
N HIS A 7 -15.44 -9.39 -12.91
CA HIS A 7 -14.58 -8.76 -11.91
C HIS A 7 -13.59 -9.82 -11.41
N TYR A 8 -12.38 -9.83 -11.96
CA TYR A 8 -11.29 -10.65 -11.45
C TYR A 8 -10.83 -10.06 -10.11
N GLY A 9 -11.44 -10.53 -9.02
CA GLY A 9 -10.98 -10.22 -7.67
C GLY A 9 -9.55 -10.73 -7.43
N VAL A 10 -8.99 -10.38 -6.27
CA VAL A 10 -7.69 -10.93 -5.86
C VAL A 10 -7.83 -12.43 -5.65
N THR A 11 -7.24 -13.24 -6.52
CA THR A 11 -7.21 -14.70 -6.38
C THR A 11 -6.09 -15.11 -5.42
N LYS A 12 -6.23 -16.27 -4.76
CA LYS A 12 -5.19 -16.81 -3.85
C LYS A 12 -3.81 -16.85 -4.51
N ARG A 13 -3.76 -17.24 -5.79
CA ARG A 13 -2.53 -17.24 -6.59
C ARG A 13 -1.89 -15.85 -6.71
N LYS A 14 -2.70 -14.81 -6.92
CA LYS A 14 -2.19 -13.43 -7.06
C LYS A 14 -1.57 -12.91 -5.76
N HIS A 15 -2.12 -13.28 -4.61
CA HIS A 15 -1.56 -12.87 -3.32
C HIS A 15 -0.16 -13.45 -3.11
N VAL A 16 -0.01 -14.77 -3.31
CA VAL A 16 1.29 -15.45 -3.17
C VAL A 16 2.35 -14.85 -4.09
N VAL A 17 1.99 -14.56 -5.35
CA VAL A 17 2.92 -13.95 -6.30
C VAL A 17 3.34 -12.54 -5.85
N ASN A 18 2.40 -11.73 -5.36
CA ASN A 18 2.70 -10.37 -4.89
C ASN A 18 3.61 -10.38 -3.65
N ASP A 19 3.43 -11.35 -2.75
CA ASP A 19 4.23 -11.46 -1.53
C ASP A 19 5.70 -11.80 -1.89
N VAL A 20 5.91 -12.75 -2.81
CA VAL A 20 7.25 -13.10 -3.32
C VAL A 20 7.93 -11.92 -4.01
N ILE A 21 7.19 -11.15 -4.83
CA ILE A 21 7.74 -9.96 -5.49
C ILE A 21 8.16 -8.91 -4.46
N ARG A 22 7.38 -8.74 -3.39
CA ARG A 22 7.67 -7.75 -2.34
C ARG A 22 8.87 -8.14 -1.47
N GLU A 23 9.05 -9.43 -1.23
CA GLU A 23 10.27 -9.96 -0.60
C GLU A 23 11.50 -9.70 -1.47
N ALA A 24 11.41 -9.97 -2.78
CA ALA A 24 12.54 -9.82 -3.70
C ALA A 24 12.90 -8.35 -4.00
N CYS A 25 11.91 -7.49 -4.24
CA CYS A 25 12.13 -6.09 -4.63
C CYS A 25 12.22 -5.13 -3.43
N GLY A 26 11.69 -5.52 -2.27
CA GLY A 26 11.64 -4.68 -1.08
C GLY A 26 10.71 -3.46 -1.21
N PHE A 27 11.01 -2.43 -0.43
CA PHE A 27 10.22 -1.20 -0.33
C PHE A 27 10.81 -0.04 -1.12
N SER A 28 9.94 0.75 -1.75
CA SER A 28 10.37 1.99 -2.40
C SER A 28 10.88 3.03 -1.39
N ALA A 29 11.57 4.07 -1.85
CA ALA A 29 12.17 5.09 -0.98
C ALA A 29 11.13 5.82 -0.09
N TYR A 30 9.93 6.08 -0.62
CA TYR A 30 8.87 6.75 0.15
C TYR A 30 8.23 5.82 1.19
N GLU A 31 8.13 4.52 0.88
CA GLU A 31 7.59 3.51 1.81
C GLU A 31 8.56 3.28 2.98
N ARG A 32 9.87 3.23 2.70
CA ARG A 32 10.91 3.17 3.74
C ARG A 32 10.86 4.38 4.67
N HIS A 33 10.74 5.60 4.12
CA HIS A 33 10.60 6.79 4.96
C HIS A 33 9.32 6.77 5.79
N MET A 34 8.22 6.22 5.26
CA MET A 34 6.98 6.07 6.00
C MET A 34 7.13 5.07 7.16
N MET A 35 7.83 3.94 6.94
CA MET A 35 8.17 2.97 7.99
C MET A 35 8.97 3.61 9.13
N ASP A 36 9.96 4.45 8.80
CA ASP A 36 10.75 5.15 9.81
C ASP A 36 9.89 6.12 10.64
N LEU A 37 8.96 6.83 10.00
CA LEU A 37 8.03 7.71 10.69
C LEU A 37 7.08 6.95 11.63
N LEU A 38 6.58 5.79 11.19
CA LEU A 38 5.71 4.93 11.99
C LEU A 38 6.46 4.29 13.16
N ARG A 39 7.71 3.82 12.95
CA ARG A 39 8.58 3.30 14.02
C ARG A 39 8.89 4.34 15.10
N ARG A 40 8.88 5.62 14.74
CA ARG A 40 9.07 6.76 15.67
C ARG A 40 7.78 7.21 16.35
N GLY A 41 6.63 6.58 16.08
CA GLY A 41 5.32 6.97 16.62
C GLY A 41 4.76 8.27 16.03
N LEU A 42 5.17 8.65 14.81
CA LEU A 42 4.75 9.89 14.15
C LEU A 42 3.63 9.66 13.13
N ASP A 43 2.54 9.00 13.53
CA ASP A 43 1.46 8.54 12.63
C ASP A 43 0.83 9.65 11.79
N LYS A 44 0.56 10.81 12.40
CA LYS A 44 -0.01 11.97 11.70
C LYS A 44 0.94 12.52 10.64
N LYS A 45 2.27 12.42 10.87
CA LYS A 45 3.29 12.84 9.91
C LYS A 45 3.42 11.81 8.79
N ALA A 46 3.38 10.52 9.11
CA ALA A 46 3.36 9.43 8.12
C ALA A 46 2.16 9.57 7.18
N LEU A 47 0.95 9.81 7.71
CA LEU A 47 -0.27 10.03 6.92
C LEU A 47 -0.17 11.26 6.00
N LYS A 48 0.36 12.38 6.50
CA LYS A 48 0.58 13.58 5.68
C LYS A 48 1.59 13.32 4.56
N TYR A 49 2.66 12.59 4.86
CA TYR A 49 3.67 12.20 3.89
C TYR A 49 3.10 11.26 2.81
N ALA A 50 2.32 10.26 3.22
CA ALA A 50 1.60 9.34 2.33
C ALA A 50 0.63 10.07 1.41
N LYS A 51 -0.19 10.98 1.97
CA LYS A 51 -1.13 11.81 1.20
C LYS A 51 -0.41 12.69 0.18
N LYS A 52 0.75 13.25 0.52
CA LYS A 52 1.55 14.07 -0.43
C LYS A 52 2.01 13.25 -1.65
N HIS A 53 2.31 11.98 -1.48
CA HIS A 53 2.76 11.10 -2.58
C HIS A 53 1.58 10.47 -3.35
N LEU A 54 0.52 10.06 -2.65
CA LEU A 54 -0.61 9.31 -3.23
C LEU A 54 -1.80 10.20 -3.64
N GLY A 55 -1.78 11.47 -3.26
CA GLY A 55 -2.77 12.51 -3.57
C GLY A 55 -4.03 12.50 -2.72
N THR A 56 -4.55 11.31 -2.36
CA THR A 56 -5.83 11.18 -1.64
C THR A 56 -5.68 10.64 -0.22
N HIS A 57 -6.59 11.03 0.65
CA HIS A 57 -6.61 10.57 2.04
C HIS A 57 -6.85 9.06 2.15
N LYS A 58 -7.80 8.52 1.37
CA LYS A 58 -8.13 7.08 1.36
C LYS A 58 -6.92 6.22 0.98
N ARG A 59 -6.15 6.62 -0.04
CA ARG A 59 -4.92 5.90 -0.43
C ARG A 59 -3.83 6.03 0.63
N GLY A 60 -3.71 7.20 1.26
CA GLY A 60 -2.77 7.41 2.38
C GLY A 60 -3.07 6.52 3.58
N LEU A 61 -4.35 6.38 3.96
CA LEU A 61 -4.79 5.44 4.99
C LEU A 61 -4.49 3.99 4.60
N ALA A 62 -4.91 3.57 3.40
CA ALA A 62 -4.69 2.21 2.93
C ALA A 62 -3.20 1.83 2.90
N LYS A 63 -2.33 2.75 2.45
CA LYS A 63 -0.88 2.50 2.42
C LYS A 63 -0.25 2.47 3.82
N ARG A 64 -0.76 3.27 4.76
CA ARG A 64 -0.32 3.19 6.16
C ARG A 64 -0.72 1.84 6.77
N ASP A 65 -1.97 1.42 6.57
CA ASP A 65 -2.49 0.16 7.11
C ASP A 65 -1.80 -1.07 6.48
N GLU A 66 -1.22 -0.91 5.28
CA GLU A 66 -0.41 -1.94 4.59
C GLU A 66 1.04 -2.02 5.12
N ILE A 67 1.52 -0.97 5.78
CA ILE A 67 2.91 -0.86 6.28
C ILE A 67 3.00 -1.15 7.77
N GLN A 68 1.95 -0.81 8.52
CA GLN A 68 1.81 -1.08 9.95
C GLN A 68 1.54 -2.57 10.20
#